data_AF-A0A965L7I1-F1
#
_entry.id   AF-A0A965L7I1-F1
#
_cell.length_a   1.000
_cell.length_b   1.000
_cell.length_c   1.000
_cell.angle_alpha   90.00
_cell.angle_beta   90.00
_cell.angle_gamma   90.00
#
_symmetry.space_group_name_H-M   'P 1'
#
loop_
_entity.id
_entity.type
_entity.pdbx_description
1 polymer ?
#
loop_
_entity_poly.entity_id
_entity_poly.type
_entity_poly.pdbx_seq_one_letter_code
_entity_poly.pdbx_strand_id
1 'polypeptide(L)'
;MRNLIDLALLAWACWCGLQVLLLLVGPPIARAFGFAATNGLWIVIPDDVRAKLTEEELAAVLAHERGHVYHLHALENLALACIFVSRSPKRAHQQELEADDYAAEEGHADALASAIRKLGASRLGELRARRLQGLPL
;
A
#
# COMPACT_ATOMS: atom_id res chain seq x y z
N MET A 1 41.11 11.63 -1.24
CA MET A 1 39.85 12.06 -0.59
C MET A 1 38.73 12.33 -1.61
N ARG A 2 38.94 13.15 -2.66
CA ARG A 2 37.94 13.39 -3.73
C ARG A 2 37.33 12.09 -4.30
N ASN A 3 38.19 11.14 -4.68
CA ASN A 3 37.76 9.86 -5.25
C ASN A 3 36.90 8.98 -4.31
N LEU A 4 37.05 9.10 -2.98
CA LEU A 4 36.23 8.31 -2.04
C LEU A 4 34.83 8.88 -1.89
N ILE A 5 34.71 10.21 -1.87
CA ILE A 5 33.42 10.91 -1.82
C ILE A 5 32.66 10.63 -3.12
N ASP A 6 33.33 10.71 -4.27
CA ASP A 6 32.71 10.44 -5.57
C ASP A 6 32.19 8.99 -5.66
N LEU A 7 32.96 8.01 -5.18
CA LEU A 7 32.54 6.60 -5.12
C LEU A 7 31.34 6.40 -4.20
N ALA A 8 31.33 7.06 -3.03
CA ALA A 8 30.22 6.97 -2.09
C ALA A 8 28.93 7.58 -2.66
N LEU A 9 29.03 8.74 -3.31
CA LEU A 9 27.89 9.39 -3.98
C LEU A 9 27.37 8.54 -5.14
N LEU A 10 28.26 7.94 -5.94
CA LEU A 10 27.85 7.03 -7.02
C LEU A 10 27.13 5.80 -6.47
N ALA A 11 27.67 5.17 -5.43
CA ALA A 11 27.03 4.01 -4.80
C ALA A 11 25.65 4.37 -4.23
N TRP A 12 25.52 5.53 -3.58
CA TRP A 12 24.24 6.03 -3.08
C TRP A 12 23.25 6.36 -4.22
N ALA A 13 23.71 6.95 -5.32
CA ALA A 13 22.88 7.21 -6.48
C ALA A 13 22.37 5.90 -7.12
N CYS A 14 23.24 4.88 -7.24
CA CYS A 14 22.83 3.55 -7.69
C CYS A 14 21.79 2.92 -6.76
N TRP A 15 21.96 3.08 -5.44
CA TRP A 15 20.98 2.62 -4.45
C TRP A 15 19.62 3.30 -4.62
N CYS A 16 19.59 4.63 -4.75
CA CYS A 16 18.35 5.37 -5.01
C CYS A 16 17.69 4.92 -6.31
N GLY A 17 18.48 4.72 -7.38
CA GLY A 17 17.99 4.20 -8.66
C GLY A 17 17.36 2.82 -8.53
N LEU A 18 17.94 1.93 -7.73
CA LEU A 18 17.36 0.63 -7.40
C LEU A 18 16.02 0.77 -6.65
N GLN A 19 15.92 1.66 -5.67
CA GLN A 19 14.67 1.87 -4.92
C GLN A 19 13.55 2.43 -5.81
N VAL A 20 13.87 3.34 -6.73
CA VAL A 20 12.91 3.82 -7.74
C VAL A 20 12.47 2.68 -8.66
N LEU A 21 13.39 1.83 -9.11
CA LEU A 21 13.04 0.66 -9.91
C LEU A 21 12.09 -0.27 -9.15
N LEU A 22 12.39 -0.58 -7.88
CA LEU A 22 11.55 -1.41 -7.01
C LEU A 22 10.14 -0.82 -6.82
N LEU A 23 10.02 0.50 -6.66
CA LEU A 23 8.73 1.19 -6.61
C LEU A 23 7.92 0.99 -7.89
N LEU A 24 8.56 1.06 -9.06
CA LEU A 24 7.88 0.92 -10.36
C LEU A 24 7.48 -0.54 -10.65
N VAL A 25 8.28 -1.53 -10.26
CA VAL A 25 7.97 -2.95 -10.51
C VAL A 25 7.09 -3.58 -9.43
N GLY A 26 6.93 -2.93 -8.27
CA GLY A 26 6.13 -3.42 -7.15
C GLY A 26 4.70 -3.84 -7.52
N PRO A 27 3.88 -2.99 -8.18
CA PRO A 27 2.51 -3.34 -8.51
C PRO A 27 2.36 -4.51 -9.50
N PRO A 28 3.15 -4.60 -10.59
CA PRO A 28 3.18 -5.80 -11.42
C PRO A 28 3.50 -7.09 -10.65
N ILE A 29 4.46 -7.04 -9.71
CA ILE A 29 4.81 -8.19 -8.86
C ILE A 29 3.64 -8.54 -7.94
N ALA A 30 3.06 -7.55 -7.24
CA ALA A 30 1.90 -7.74 -6.39
C ALA A 30 0.73 -8.37 -7.15
N ARG A 31 0.49 -7.93 -8.40
CA ARG A 31 -0.52 -8.52 -9.27
C ARG A 31 -0.28 -9.99 -9.54
N ALA A 32 0.96 -10.38 -9.85
CA ALA A 32 1.33 -11.76 -10.10
C ALA A 32 1.09 -12.68 -8.89
N PHE A 33 1.09 -12.11 -7.68
CA PHE A 33 0.77 -12.81 -6.43
C PHE A 33 -0.69 -12.65 -5.96
N GLY A 34 -1.56 -12.01 -6.75
CA GLY A 34 -2.98 -11.89 -6.42
C GLY A 34 -3.30 -10.81 -5.39
N PHE A 35 -2.46 -9.77 -5.26
CA PHE A 35 -2.71 -8.64 -4.36
C PHE A 35 -3.09 -7.38 -5.13
N ALA A 36 -4.08 -6.65 -4.60
CA ALA A 36 -4.29 -5.25 -4.96
C ALA A 36 -3.15 -4.41 -4.39
N ALA A 37 -2.66 -3.44 -5.16
CA ALA A 37 -1.59 -2.56 -4.72
C ALA A 37 -1.50 -1.29 -5.57
N THR A 38 -0.93 -0.24 -4.98
CA THR A 38 -0.45 0.96 -5.66
C THR A 38 1.00 1.26 -5.35
N ASN A 39 1.69 1.91 -6.29
CA ASN A 39 2.99 2.56 -6.05
C ASN A 39 2.89 4.09 -5.96
N GLY A 40 1.68 4.64 -5.81
CA GLY A 40 1.45 6.09 -5.81
C GLY A 40 1.31 6.72 -7.21
N LEU A 41 1.58 5.98 -8.28
CA LEU A 41 1.43 6.46 -9.66
C LEU A 41 0.26 5.78 -10.38
N TRP A 42 0.05 4.49 -10.12
CA TRP A 42 -1.10 3.75 -10.63
C TRP A 42 -1.54 2.67 -9.63
N ILE A 43 -2.76 2.20 -9.81
CA ILE A 43 -3.38 1.16 -8.98
C ILE A 43 -3.51 -0.11 -9.83
N VAL A 44 -3.17 -1.26 -9.27
CA VAL A 44 -3.38 -2.56 -9.89
C VAL A 44 -4.29 -3.38 -8.98
N ILE A 45 -5.35 -3.93 -9.57
CA ILE A 45 -6.21 -4.94 -8.93
C ILE A 45 -6.27 -6.14 -9.88
N PRO A 46 -5.78 -7.32 -9.47
CA PRO A 46 -5.83 -8.55 -10.24
C PRO A 46 -7.23 -8.95 -10.67
N ASP A 47 -7.35 -9.62 -11.81
CA ASP A 47 -8.65 -10.03 -12.37
C ASP A 47 -9.35 -11.07 -11.48
N ASP A 48 -8.59 -11.95 -10.81
CA ASP A 48 -9.13 -12.93 -9.87
C ASP A 48 -9.62 -12.28 -8.55
N VAL A 49 -8.98 -11.19 -8.11
CA VAL A 49 -9.46 -10.36 -7.00
C VAL A 49 -10.74 -9.65 -7.40
N ARG A 50 -10.76 -9.01 -8.59
CA ARG A 50 -11.97 -8.34 -9.11
C ARG A 50 -13.15 -9.30 -9.22
N ALA A 51 -12.94 -10.51 -9.69
CA ALA A 51 -13.98 -11.53 -9.85
C ALA A 51 -14.59 -12.01 -8.51
N LYS A 52 -13.91 -11.82 -7.37
CA LYS A 52 -14.41 -12.19 -6.04
C LYS A 52 -15.28 -11.11 -5.40
N LEU A 53 -15.18 -9.86 -5.87
CA LEU A 53 -15.78 -8.70 -5.21
C LEU A 53 -17.06 -8.27 -5.91
N THR A 54 -18.02 -7.74 -5.14
CA THR A 54 -19.13 -6.97 -5.72
C THR A 54 -18.63 -5.64 -6.27
N GLU A 55 -19.46 -4.93 -7.03
CA GLU A 55 -19.10 -3.59 -7.53
C GLU A 55 -18.80 -2.61 -6.38
N GLU A 56 -19.59 -2.66 -5.31
CA GLU A 56 -19.39 -1.83 -4.11
C GLU A 56 -18.09 -2.17 -3.37
N GLU A 57 -17.79 -3.46 -3.20
CA GLU A 57 -16.54 -3.92 -2.58
C GLU A 57 -15.32 -3.56 -3.43
N LEU A 58 -15.43 -3.68 -4.75
CA LEU A 58 -14.37 -3.27 -5.67
C LEU A 58 -14.15 -1.76 -5.63
N ALA A 59 -15.22 -0.96 -5.59
CA ALA A 59 -15.15 0.48 -5.43
C ALA A 59 -14.50 0.87 -4.10
N ALA A 60 -14.82 0.14 -3.02
CA ALA A 60 -14.23 0.31 -1.70
C ALA A 60 -12.73 0.00 -1.67
N VAL A 61 -12.30 -1.11 -2.28
CA VAL A 61 -10.87 -1.44 -2.44
C VAL A 61 -10.16 -0.37 -3.28
N LEU A 62 -10.78 0.11 -4.36
CA LEU A 62 -10.22 1.21 -5.14
C LEU A 62 -10.13 2.52 -4.35
N ALA A 63 -11.08 2.82 -3.46
CA ALA A 63 -11.02 3.96 -2.57
C ALA A 63 -9.88 3.82 -1.55
N HIS A 64 -9.69 2.64 -0.98
CA HIS A 64 -8.56 2.32 -0.10
C HIS A 64 -7.20 2.51 -0.81
N GLU A 65 -7.04 1.96 -2.02
CA GLU A 65 -5.83 2.15 -2.82
C GLU A 65 -5.61 3.63 -3.18
N ARG A 66 -6.68 4.39 -3.44
CA ARG A 66 -6.60 5.85 -3.62
C ARG A 66 -6.18 6.57 -2.34
N GLY A 67 -6.56 6.07 -1.15
CA GLY A 67 -6.06 6.58 0.13
C GLY A 67 -4.53 6.46 0.25
N HIS A 68 -3.94 5.35 -0.21
CA HIS A 68 -2.48 5.24 -0.28
C HIS A 68 -1.84 6.25 -1.22
N VAL A 69 -2.49 6.59 -2.33
CA VAL A 69 -2.04 7.64 -3.26
C VAL A 69 -2.18 9.02 -2.59
N TYR A 70 -3.32 9.30 -1.98
CA TYR A 70 -3.62 10.58 -1.32
C TYR A 70 -2.60 10.93 -0.22
N HIS A 71 -2.26 9.96 0.62
CA HIS A 71 -1.29 10.14 1.71
C HIS A 71 0.17 9.94 1.28
N LEU A 72 0.45 9.78 -0.03
CA LEU A 72 1.79 9.61 -0.58
C LEU A 72 2.59 8.44 0.04
N HIS A 73 1.92 7.41 0.57
CA HIS A 73 2.55 6.33 1.35
C HIS A 73 3.73 5.68 0.63
N ALA A 74 3.61 5.47 -0.68
CA ALA A 74 4.65 4.87 -1.50
C ALA A 74 5.87 5.81 -1.69
N LEU A 75 5.64 7.11 -1.85
CA LEU A 75 6.72 8.11 -1.98
C LEU A 75 7.44 8.35 -0.65
N GLU A 76 6.70 8.36 0.46
CA GLU A 76 7.31 8.43 1.80
C GLU A 76 8.22 7.23 2.06
N ASN A 77 7.75 6.03 1.72
CA ASN A 77 8.53 4.81 1.87
C ASN A 77 9.76 4.80 0.94
N LEU A 78 9.64 5.35 -0.28
CA LEU A 78 10.78 5.56 -1.18
C LEU A 78 11.82 6.51 -0.57
N ALA A 79 11.37 7.66 -0.04
CA ALA A 79 12.27 8.65 0.57
C ALA A 79 13.06 8.07 1.73
N LEU A 80 12.39 7.29 2.60
CA LEU A 80 13.04 6.56 3.69
C LEU A 80 14.04 5.51 3.17
N ALA A 81 13.66 4.73 2.15
CA ALA A 81 14.54 3.72 1.58
C ALA A 81 15.81 4.34 0.97
N CYS A 82 15.70 5.50 0.30
CA CYS A 82 16.85 6.24 -0.26
C CYS A 82 17.86 6.70 0.80
N ILE A 83 17.46 6.80 2.08
CA ILE A 83 18.35 7.08 3.22
C ILE A 83 18.58 5.85 4.11
N PHE A 84 18.38 4.65 3.55
CA PHE A 84 18.60 3.35 4.21
C PHE A 84 17.70 3.09 5.44
N VAL A 85 16.53 3.72 5.50
CA VAL A 85 15.52 3.46 6.52
C VAL A 85 14.41 2.57 5.97
N SER A 86 14.25 1.38 6.53
CA SER A 86 13.19 0.44 6.13
C SER A 86 11.83 0.81 6.74
N ARG A 87 10.74 0.56 6.00
CA ARG A 87 9.36 0.65 6.51
C ARG A 87 9.15 -0.31 7.68
N SER A 88 8.88 0.23 8.87
CA SER A 88 8.61 -0.59 10.06
C SER A 88 7.19 -1.18 10.02
N PRO A 89 6.93 -2.32 10.69
CA PRO A 89 5.58 -2.89 10.80
C PRO A 89 4.56 -1.92 11.39
N LYS A 90 5.00 -1.07 12.35
CA LYS A 90 4.15 -0.03 12.95
C LYS A 90 3.72 1.02 11.92
N ARG A 91 4.67 1.53 11.13
CA ARG A 91 4.36 2.48 10.05
C ARG A 91 3.48 1.82 9.00
N ALA A 92 3.77 0.58 8.65
CA ALA A 92 2.97 -0.16 7.70
C ALA A 92 1.51 -0.23 8.16
N HIS A 93 1.28 -0.65 9.41
CA HIS A 93 -0.05 -0.69 9.99
C HIS A 93 -0.74 0.67 10.03
N GLN A 94 -0.02 1.74 10.39
CA GLN A 94 -0.59 3.09 10.38
C GLN A 94 -1.05 3.52 8.98
N GLN A 95 -0.25 3.26 7.96
CA GLN A 95 -0.61 3.58 6.57
C GLN A 95 -1.85 2.80 6.09
N GLU A 96 -2.03 1.56 6.55
CA GLU A 96 -3.26 0.80 6.28
C GLU A 96 -4.49 1.44 6.94
N LEU A 97 -4.34 1.94 8.18
CA LEU A 97 -5.42 2.60 8.91
C LEU A 97 -5.80 3.95 8.26
N GLU A 98 -4.82 4.72 7.80
CA GLU A 98 -5.03 5.99 7.10
C GLU A 98 -5.75 5.76 5.75
N ALA A 99 -5.37 4.72 5.00
CA ALA A 99 -6.06 4.34 3.77
C ALA A 99 -7.48 3.79 4.01
N ASP A 100 -7.70 3.07 5.11
CA ASP A 100 -9.04 2.66 5.55
C ASP A 100 -9.92 3.85 5.91
N ASP A 101 -9.39 4.82 6.65
CA ASP A 101 -10.10 6.02 7.06
C ASP A 101 -10.50 6.86 5.85
N TYR A 102 -9.59 7.03 4.88
CA TYR A 102 -9.88 7.67 3.60
C TYR A 102 -11.07 7.00 2.89
N ALA A 103 -11.07 5.67 2.77
CA ALA A 103 -12.17 4.95 2.15
C ALA A 103 -13.48 5.07 2.95
N ALA A 104 -13.41 5.10 4.28
CA ALA A 104 -14.57 5.29 5.14
C ALA A 104 -15.17 6.70 4.99
N GLU A 105 -14.35 7.74 4.89
CA GLU A 105 -14.78 9.12 4.64
C GLU A 105 -15.48 9.28 3.27
N GLU A 106 -15.06 8.49 2.28
CA GLU A 106 -15.73 8.38 0.96
C GLU A 106 -17.03 7.54 1.00
N GLY A 107 -17.44 7.05 2.18
CA GLY A 107 -18.69 6.29 2.36
C GLY A 107 -18.56 4.79 2.08
N HIS A 108 -17.33 4.24 2.04
CA HIS A 108 -17.08 2.84 1.69
C HIS A 108 -16.76 1.93 2.88
N ALA A 109 -16.99 2.37 4.12
CA ALA A 109 -16.55 1.64 5.33
C ALA A 109 -17.05 0.19 5.39
N ASP A 110 -18.35 -0.04 5.24
CA ASP A 110 -18.96 -1.37 5.32
C ASP A 110 -18.54 -2.28 4.16
N ALA A 111 -18.52 -1.74 2.94
CA ALA A 111 -18.09 -2.47 1.75
C ALA A 111 -16.61 -2.86 1.83
N LEU A 112 -15.75 -1.98 2.35
CA LEU A 112 -14.33 -2.28 2.58
C LEU A 112 -14.16 -3.38 3.64
N ALA A 113 -14.90 -3.29 4.75
CA ALA A 113 -14.87 -4.31 5.78
C ALA A 113 -15.33 -5.69 5.27
N SER A 114 -16.34 -5.72 4.39
CA SER A 114 -16.77 -6.94 3.69
C SER A 114 -15.68 -7.49 2.76
N ALA A 115 -15.09 -6.62 1.94
CA ALA A 115 -14.02 -6.98 1.00
C ALA A 115 -12.80 -7.57 1.72
N ILE A 116 -12.34 -6.94 2.81
CA ILE A 116 -11.19 -7.41 3.62
C ILE A 116 -11.42 -8.84 4.11
N ARG A 117 -12.61 -9.12 4.66
CA ARG A 117 -12.97 -10.47 5.13
C ARG A 117 -13.01 -11.47 3.98
N LYS A 118 -13.59 -11.09 2.84
CA LYS A 118 -13.74 -11.96 1.68
C LYS A 118 -12.41 -12.34 1.05
N LEU A 119 -11.43 -11.43 1.02
CA LEU A 119 -10.11 -11.66 0.46
C LEU A 119 -9.18 -12.48 1.38
N GLY A 120 -9.70 -13.05 2.48
CA GLY A 120 -8.94 -13.91 3.39
C GLY A 120 -8.21 -13.12 4.46
N ALA A 121 -8.95 -12.30 5.22
CA ALA A 121 -8.40 -11.46 6.27
C ALA A 121 -7.47 -12.24 7.22
N SER A 122 -6.24 -11.75 7.36
CA SER A 122 -5.40 -12.10 8.50
C SER A 122 -6.04 -11.60 9.81
N ARG A 123 -5.51 -12.00 10.97
CA ARG A 123 -5.97 -11.45 12.26
C ARG A 123 -6.01 -9.91 12.27
N LEU A 124 -5.01 -9.26 11.66
CA LEU A 124 -4.99 -7.80 11.54
C LEU A 124 -6.05 -7.27 10.58
N GLY A 125 -6.30 -7.99 9.47
CA GLY A 125 -7.38 -7.66 8.54
C GLY A 125 -8.75 -7.71 9.23
N GLU A 126 -9.00 -8.73 10.07
CA GLU A 126 -10.26 -8.82 10.81
C GLU A 126 -10.43 -7.65 11.79
N LEU A 127 -9.36 -7.25 12.49
CA LEU A 127 -9.41 -6.10 13.39
C LEU A 127 -9.70 -4.80 12.64
N ARG A 128 -9.10 -4.59 11.47
CA ARG A 128 -9.40 -3.46 10.58
C ARG A 128 -10.86 -3.46 10.13
N ALA A 129 -11.37 -4.61 9.70
CA ALA A 129 -12.76 -4.76 9.27
C ALA A 129 -13.75 -4.48 10.41
N ARG A 130 -13.45 -4.91 11.65
CA ARG A 130 -14.27 -4.59 12.82
C ARG A 130 -14.22 -3.10 13.17
N ARG A 131 -13.04 -2.48 13.11
CA ARG A 131 -12.86 -1.03 13.31
C ARG A 131 -13.72 -0.21 12.35
N LEU A 132 -13.67 -0.54 11.05
CA LEU A 132 -14.45 0.14 10.00
C LEU A 132 -15.96 0.14 10.29
N GLN A 133 -16.45 -0.88 11.00
CA GLN A 133 -17.86 -1.03 11.35
C GLN A 133 -18.20 -0.53 12.77
N GLY A 134 -17.25 0.12 13.46
CA GLY A 134 -17.44 0.58 14.84
C GLY A 134 -17.63 -0.55 15.86
N LEU A 135 -17.18 -1.77 15.54
CA LEU A 135 -17.28 -2.92 16.44
C LEU A 135 -16.13 -2.91 17.47
N PRO A 136 -16.36 -3.43 18.69
CA PRO A 136 -15.32 -3.51 19.71
C PRO A 136 -14.16 -4.39 19.24
N LEU A 137 -12.91 -3.96 19.51
CA LEU A 137 -11.67 -4.65 19.11
C LEU A 137 -11.37 -5.89 19.95
#